data_AF-A0AAU0MQU8-F1
#
_entry.id   AF-A0AAU0MQU8-F1
#
_cell.length_a   1.000
_cell.length_b   1.000
_cell.length_c   1.000
_cell.angle_alpha   90.00
_cell.angle_beta   90.00
_cell.angle_gamma   90.00
#
_symmetry.space_group_name_H-M   'P 1'
#
loop_
_entity.id
_entity.type
_entity.pdbx_description
1 polymer ?
#
loop_
_entity_poly.entity_id
_entity_poly.type
_entity_poly.pdbx_seq_one_letter_code
_entity_poly.pdbx_strand_id
1 'polypeptide(L)'
;MKKTIVALALSGVIAGGGHAQGLAAADGYRVCAPDATQQGITVATEACGTLQTPDFANLTISSEAERQTHEAAREAFRTDVAAYGQCITQLINSYRRPGAPADSKVPDQAACAHSWAQDQATQAVRDYGKACIDYSNRSMMDAALTPYDGACYPTATG
;
A
#
# COMPACT_ATOMS: atom_id res chain seq x y z
N MET A 1 -33.98 7.49 74.64
CA MET A 1 -33.27 8.69 74.14
C MET A 1 -32.70 8.39 72.75
N LYS A 2 -32.93 9.30 71.79
CA LYS A 2 -32.21 9.61 70.52
C LYS A 2 -31.83 8.44 69.58
N LYS A 3 -32.47 8.27 68.40
CA LYS A 3 -32.27 8.97 67.07
C LYS A 3 -30.82 8.82 66.57
N THR A 4 -30.52 8.28 65.37
CA THR A 4 -30.54 8.95 64.03
C THR A 4 -29.94 7.99 62.95
N ILE A 5 -30.67 7.57 61.88
CA ILE A 5 -30.65 7.97 60.42
C ILE A 5 -29.49 7.37 59.56
N VAL A 6 -29.77 6.42 58.64
CA VAL A 6 -29.89 6.44 57.14
C VAL A 6 -28.59 6.59 56.33
N ALA A 7 -28.37 5.65 55.39
CA ALA A 7 -27.99 5.93 54.00
C ALA A 7 -28.27 4.72 53.09
N LEU A 8 -29.37 4.78 52.33
CA LEU A 8 -29.49 4.12 51.02
C LEU A 8 -28.56 4.86 50.04
N ALA A 9 -27.80 4.13 49.23
CA ALA A 9 -27.31 4.63 47.95
C ALA A 9 -27.59 3.58 46.86
N LEU A 10 -28.58 3.92 46.03
CA LEU A 10 -28.84 3.33 44.71
C LEU A 10 -27.71 3.70 43.73
N SER A 11 -27.60 2.88 42.68
CA SER A 11 -27.30 3.25 41.29
C SER A 11 -25.92 2.88 40.70
N GLY A 12 -26.00 2.02 39.68
CA GLY A 12 -25.21 2.10 38.44
C GLY A 12 -23.82 1.43 38.50
N VAL A 13 -23.28 0.80 37.45
CA VAL A 13 -23.67 0.64 36.04
C VAL A 13 -22.98 -0.64 35.57
N ILE A 14 -23.65 -1.41 34.72
CA ILE A 14 -23.07 -2.53 33.97
C ILE A 14 -22.03 -1.96 33.01
N ALA A 15 -20.75 -2.25 33.23
CA ALA A 15 -19.71 -2.18 32.21
C ALA A 15 -19.00 -3.54 32.29
N GLY A 16 -19.40 -4.53 31.50
CA GLY A 16 -19.13 -4.47 30.07
C GLY A 16 -17.62 -4.46 29.90
N GLY A 17 -16.99 -5.60 30.19
CA GLY A 17 -15.59 -5.86 29.85
C GLY A 17 -15.46 -5.85 28.34
N GLY A 18 -15.48 -4.65 27.76
CA GLY A 18 -15.08 -4.41 26.41
C GLY A 18 -13.61 -4.77 26.35
N HIS A 19 -13.32 -5.91 25.74
CA HIS A 19 -12.03 -6.12 25.11
C HIS A 19 -11.86 -4.96 24.13
N ALA A 20 -11.19 -3.90 24.58
CA ALA A 20 -10.54 -2.96 23.71
C ALA A 20 -9.60 -3.81 22.88
N GLN A 21 -10.04 -4.16 21.68
CA GLN A 21 -9.17 -4.60 20.61
C GLN A 21 -8.22 -3.44 20.43
N GLY A 22 -7.08 -3.50 21.13
CA GLY A 22 -5.96 -2.66 20.79
C GLY A 22 -5.79 -2.85 19.30
N LEU A 23 -6.04 -1.78 18.54
CA LEU A 23 -5.58 -1.65 17.18
C LEU A 23 -4.08 -1.89 17.28
N ALA A 24 -3.67 -3.14 17.06
CA ALA A 24 -2.28 -3.49 16.88
C ALA A 24 -1.85 -2.62 15.71
N ALA A 25 -0.99 -1.65 16.03
CA ALA A 25 -0.37 -0.79 15.05
C ALA A 25 0.08 -1.66 13.87
N ALA A 26 -0.24 -1.23 12.65
CA ALA A 26 0.21 -1.84 11.41
C ALA A 26 1.72 -1.63 11.20
N ASP A 27 2.52 -1.80 12.26
CA ASP A 27 3.97 -1.55 12.35
C ASP A 27 4.82 -2.79 12.02
N GLY A 28 4.19 -3.86 11.51
CA GLY A 28 4.89 -5.01 10.97
C GLY A 28 4.68 -5.09 9.48
N TYR A 29 5.52 -4.44 8.68
CA TYR A 29 5.65 -4.76 7.26
C TYR A 29 6.09 -6.23 7.19
N ARG A 30 5.13 -7.18 7.16
CA ARG A 30 5.43 -8.60 7.03
C ARG A 30 6.00 -8.78 5.64
N VAL A 31 7.33 -8.75 5.54
CA VAL A 31 8.03 -9.21 4.36
C VAL A 31 7.71 -10.68 4.22
N CYS A 32 6.84 -11.00 3.27
CA CYS A 32 6.51 -12.38 2.97
C CYS A 32 7.71 -13.08 2.36
N ALA A 33 7.87 -14.36 2.70
CA ALA A 33 8.88 -15.19 2.07
C ALA A 33 8.63 -15.25 0.55
N PRO A 34 9.66 -15.36 -0.30
CA PRO A 34 9.51 -15.29 -1.76
C PRO A 34 8.51 -16.30 -2.33
N ASP A 35 8.46 -17.51 -1.77
CA ASP A 35 7.52 -18.57 -2.16
C ASP A 35 6.08 -18.21 -1.80
N ALA A 36 5.85 -17.66 -0.61
CA ALA A 36 4.54 -17.17 -0.17
C ALA A 36 4.08 -15.98 -1.02
N THR A 37 5.00 -15.09 -1.37
CA THR A 37 4.75 -13.97 -2.30
C THR A 37 4.34 -14.49 -3.67
N GLN A 38 5.06 -15.47 -4.23
CA GLN A 38 4.73 -16.03 -5.55
C GLN A 38 3.35 -16.71 -5.55
N GLN A 39 3.04 -17.48 -4.52
CA GLN A 39 1.71 -18.07 -4.34
C GLN A 39 0.62 -16.99 -4.22
N GLY A 40 0.91 -15.94 -3.46
CA GLY A 40 0.07 -14.75 -3.35
C GLY A 40 -0.23 -14.12 -4.69
N ILE A 41 0.80 -13.89 -5.51
CA ILE A 41 0.67 -13.30 -6.84
C ILE A 41 -0.23 -14.18 -7.73
N THR A 42 -0.10 -15.50 -7.68
CA THR A 42 -0.99 -16.41 -8.42
C THR A 42 -2.44 -16.26 -7.98
N VAL A 43 -2.71 -16.35 -6.66
CA VAL A 43 -4.06 -16.18 -6.09
C VAL A 43 -4.67 -14.84 -6.49
N ALA A 44 -3.89 -13.77 -6.36
CA ALA A 44 -4.37 -12.43 -6.68
C ALA A 44 -4.50 -12.21 -8.20
N THR A 45 -3.72 -12.89 -9.04
CA THR A 45 -3.90 -12.84 -10.50
C THR A 45 -5.25 -13.44 -10.91
N GLU A 46 -5.62 -14.58 -10.32
CA GLU A 46 -6.90 -15.24 -10.60
C GLU A 46 -8.09 -14.39 -10.14
N ALA A 47 -7.97 -13.70 -9.02
CA ALA A 47 -9.07 -12.94 -8.42
C ALA A 47 -9.14 -11.46 -8.87
N CYS A 48 -7.99 -10.82 -9.06
CA CYS A 48 -7.84 -9.37 -9.23
C CYS A 48 -7.16 -8.99 -10.55
N GLY A 49 -6.72 -9.96 -11.35
CA GLY A 49 -5.97 -9.73 -12.58
C GLY A 49 -4.49 -9.48 -12.36
N THR A 50 -3.75 -9.37 -13.46
CA THR A 50 -2.30 -9.21 -13.45
C THR A 50 -1.90 -7.74 -13.34
N LEU A 51 -1.03 -7.43 -12.39
CA LEU A 51 -0.40 -6.12 -12.29
C LEU A 51 0.74 -6.00 -13.30
N GLN A 52 0.72 -4.99 -14.18
CA GLN A 52 1.81 -4.73 -15.12
C GLN A 52 2.83 -3.80 -14.47
N THR A 53 4.01 -4.32 -14.17
CA THR A 53 5.09 -3.53 -13.56
C THR A 53 5.87 -2.79 -14.65
N PRO A 54 5.98 -1.45 -14.59
CA PRO A 54 6.85 -0.73 -15.50
C PRO A 54 8.31 -1.07 -15.18
N ASP A 55 9.11 -1.30 -16.22
CA ASP A 55 10.55 -1.50 -16.06
C ASP A 55 11.27 -0.15 -16.13
N PHE A 56 11.69 0.33 -14.96
CA PHE A 56 12.53 1.51 -14.82
C PHE A 56 13.95 1.15 -14.40
N ALA A 57 14.31 -0.14 -14.40
CA ALA A 57 15.66 -0.56 -14.05
C ALA A 57 16.63 0.01 -15.09
N ASN A 58 17.61 0.79 -14.61
CA ASN A 58 18.59 1.47 -15.46
C ASN A 58 17.96 2.46 -16.47
N LEU A 59 16.76 2.99 -16.17
CA LEU A 59 16.12 4.01 -17.00
C LEU A 59 17.06 5.21 -17.19
N THR A 60 17.25 5.59 -18.45
CA THR A 60 17.94 6.83 -18.83
C THR A 60 16.95 7.69 -19.60
N ILE A 61 16.73 8.91 -19.15
CA ILE A 61 15.85 9.87 -19.82
C ILE A 61 16.72 10.77 -20.71
N SER A 62 16.36 10.84 -21.99
CA SER A 62 17.10 11.60 -23.00
C SER A 62 16.35 12.84 -23.50
N SER A 63 15.07 12.97 -23.16
CA SER A 63 14.25 14.12 -23.53
C SER A 63 13.12 14.41 -22.54
N GLU A 64 12.57 15.62 -22.61
CA GLU A 64 11.41 16.02 -21.82
C GLU A 64 10.17 15.16 -22.13
N ALA A 65 9.98 14.75 -23.39
CA ALA A 65 8.87 13.88 -23.78
C ALA A 65 8.98 12.48 -23.14
N GLU A 66 10.18 11.91 -23.10
CA GLU A 66 10.44 10.66 -22.38
C GLU A 66 10.20 10.82 -20.88
N ARG A 67 10.68 11.92 -20.28
CA ARG A 67 10.46 12.23 -18.86
C ARG A 67 8.97 12.18 -18.53
N GLN A 68 8.14 12.90 -19.29
CA GLN A 68 6.69 12.95 -19.11
C GLN A 68 6.03 11.58 -19.32
N THR A 69 6.47 10.82 -20.31
CA THR A 69 5.95 9.47 -20.58
C THR A 69 6.21 8.52 -19.40
N HIS A 70 7.43 8.53 -18.86
CA HIS A 70 7.78 7.68 -17.73
C HIS A 70 7.14 8.15 -16.42
N GLU A 71 6.96 9.46 -16.25
CA GLU A 71 6.19 10.01 -15.12
C GLU A 71 4.74 9.51 -15.14
N ALA A 72 4.09 9.61 -16.30
CA ALA A 72 2.72 9.12 -16.47
C ALA A 72 2.63 7.60 -16.24
N ALA A 73 3.61 6.82 -16.70
CA ALA A 73 3.66 5.38 -16.46
C ALA A 73 3.83 5.05 -14.96
N ARG A 74 4.67 5.80 -14.22
CA ARG A 74 4.80 5.66 -12.77
C ARG A 74 3.48 5.95 -12.06
N GLU A 75 2.79 7.03 -12.41
CA GLU A 75 1.52 7.39 -11.77
C GLU A 75 0.37 6.43 -12.11
N ALA A 76 0.30 5.97 -13.36
CA ALA A 76 -0.63 4.93 -13.77
C ALA A 76 -0.40 3.65 -12.95
N PHE A 77 0.85 3.21 -12.81
CA PHE A 77 1.18 2.03 -12.04
C PHE A 77 0.83 2.18 -10.54
N ARG A 78 1.06 3.35 -9.93
CA ARG A 78 0.63 3.62 -8.55
C ARG A 78 -0.89 3.52 -8.39
N THR A 79 -1.63 4.01 -9.38
CA THR A 79 -3.10 3.91 -9.42
C THR A 79 -3.55 2.45 -9.53
N ASP A 80 -2.90 1.67 -10.39
CA ASP A 80 -3.18 0.24 -10.56
C ASP A 80 -2.89 -0.54 -9.27
N VAL A 81 -1.80 -0.23 -8.56
CA VAL A 81 -1.48 -0.85 -7.26
C VAL A 81 -2.53 -0.51 -6.19
N ALA A 82 -3.06 0.71 -6.19
CA ALA A 82 -4.15 1.09 -5.29
C ALA A 82 -5.43 0.29 -5.59
N ALA A 83 -5.82 0.18 -6.86
CA ALA A 83 -6.98 -0.61 -7.29
C ALA A 83 -6.81 -2.11 -6.98
N TYR A 84 -5.62 -2.65 -7.23
CA TYR A 84 -5.24 -4.02 -6.90
C TYR A 84 -5.36 -4.28 -5.39
N GLY A 85 -4.93 -3.34 -4.54
CA GLY A 85 -5.10 -3.42 -3.10
C GLY A 85 -6.54 -3.41 -2.62
N GLN A 86 -7.41 -2.62 -3.26
CA GLN A 86 -8.84 -2.65 -2.97
C GLN A 86 -9.45 -4.01 -3.33
N CYS A 87 -9.10 -4.58 -4.48
CA CYS A 87 -9.55 -5.92 -4.84
C CYS A 87 -9.07 -6.99 -3.84
N ILE A 88 -7.79 -6.99 -3.45
CA ILE A 88 -7.26 -7.91 -2.44
C ILE A 88 -7.99 -7.78 -1.11
N THR A 89 -8.29 -6.55 -0.69
CA THR A 89 -9.06 -6.31 0.53
C THR A 89 -10.44 -6.96 0.44
N GLN A 90 -11.12 -6.84 -0.70
CA GLN A 90 -12.42 -7.50 -0.92
C GLN A 90 -12.30 -9.03 -0.93
N LEU A 91 -11.24 -9.56 -1.56
CA LEU A 91 -10.95 -11.00 -1.56
C LEU A 91 -10.77 -11.50 -0.12
N ILE A 92 -9.91 -10.87 0.68
CA ILE A 92 -9.69 -11.23 2.09
C ILE A 92 -11.00 -11.18 2.89
N ASN A 93 -11.80 -10.14 2.69
CA ASN A 93 -13.09 -9.98 3.37
C ASN A 93 -14.11 -11.06 2.99
N SER A 94 -14.03 -11.63 1.78
CA SER A 94 -14.91 -12.74 1.38
C SER A 94 -14.70 -14.01 2.23
N TYR A 95 -13.48 -14.25 2.71
CA TYR A 95 -13.12 -15.37 3.59
C TYR A 95 -13.42 -15.13 5.07
N ARG A 96 -13.85 -13.91 5.44
CA ARG A 96 -14.30 -13.60 6.82
C ARG A 96 -15.78 -13.89 7.05
N ARG A 97 -16.50 -14.37 6.03
CA ARG A 97 -17.94 -14.64 6.10
C ARG A 97 -18.23 -16.00 6.73
N PRO A 98 -19.38 -16.16 7.44
CA PRO A 98 -19.80 -17.47 7.96
C PRO A 98 -19.85 -18.53 6.85
N GLY A 99 -19.27 -19.70 7.10
CA GLY A 99 -19.19 -20.80 6.14
C GLY A 99 -17.95 -20.81 5.25
N ALA A 100 -17.08 -19.80 5.34
CA ALA A 100 -15.77 -19.85 4.69
C ALA A 100 -14.81 -20.81 5.43
N PRO A 101 -13.89 -21.50 4.72
CA PRO A 101 -12.92 -22.40 5.34
C PRO A 101 -11.95 -21.61 6.24
N ALA A 102 -11.95 -21.93 7.54
CA ALA A 102 -11.11 -21.24 8.54
C ALA A 102 -9.61 -21.58 8.40
N ASP A 103 -9.28 -22.65 7.68
CA ASP A 103 -7.92 -23.13 7.38
C ASP A 103 -7.41 -22.66 6.01
N SER A 104 -8.21 -21.86 5.29
CA SER A 104 -7.81 -21.30 4.00
C SER A 104 -6.58 -20.40 4.15
N LYS A 105 -5.55 -20.68 3.35
CA LYS A 105 -4.34 -19.85 3.25
C LYS A 105 -4.50 -18.65 2.30
N VAL A 106 -5.61 -18.58 1.57
CA VAL A 106 -5.87 -17.54 0.56
C VAL A 106 -5.77 -16.12 1.15
N PRO A 107 -6.30 -15.81 2.34
CA PRO A 107 -6.20 -14.45 2.88
C PRO A 107 -4.76 -14.01 3.14
N ASP A 108 -3.94 -14.88 3.71
CA ASP A 108 -2.53 -14.59 4.00
C ASP A 108 -1.71 -14.48 2.72
N GLN A 109 -1.93 -15.37 1.75
CA GLN A 109 -1.30 -15.33 0.42
C GLN A 109 -1.67 -14.03 -0.31
N ALA A 110 -2.95 -13.63 -0.30
CA ALA A 110 -3.40 -12.40 -0.92
C ALA A 110 -2.78 -11.16 -0.24
N ALA A 111 -2.63 -11.17 1.09
CA ALA A 111 -1.94 -10.09 1.80
C ALA A 111 -0.46 -9.98 1.38
N CYS A 112 0.23 -11.10 1.16
CA CYS A 112 1.59 -11.12 0.63
C CYS A 112 1.69 -10.51 -0.78
N ALA A 113 0.73 -10.81 -1.66
CA ALA A 113 0.65 -10.21 -2.98
C ALA A 113 0.50 -8.68 -2.92
N HIS A 114 -0.32 -8.19 -1.98
CA HIS A 114 -0.48 -6.75 -1.78
C HIS A 114 0.81 -6.09 -1.30
N SER A 115 1.51 -6.69 -0.33
CA SER A 115 2.80 -6.18 0.14
C SER A 115 3.80 -6.07 -1.00
N TRP A 116 3.92 -7.13 -1.81
CA TRP A 116 4.78 -7.12 -3.00
C TRP A 116 4.41 -5.99 -3.97
N ALA A 117 3.13 -5.77 -4.25
CA ALA A 117 2.69 -4.72 -5.16
C ALA A 117 3.06 -3.32 -4.64
N GLN A 118 2.97 -3.09 -3.33
CA GLN A 118 3.41 -1.84 -2.68
C GLN A 118 4.93 -1.65 -2.77
N ASP A 119 5.70 -2.72 -2.60
CA ASP A 119 7.15 -2.70 -2.80
C ASP A 119 7.50 -2.36 -4.25
N GLN A 120 6.81 -2.94 -5.23
CA GLN A 120 7.01 -2.61 -6.65
C GLN A 120 6.69 -1.13 -6.93
N ALA A 121 5.58 -0.59 -6.42
CA ALA A 121 5.23 0.82 -6.57
C ALA A 121 6.33 1.73 -6.00
N THR A 122 6.84 1.36 -4.81
CA THR A 122 7.94 2.07 -4.17
C THR A 122 9.21 2.03 -5.01
N GLN A 123 9.55 0.86 -5.56
CA GLN A 123 10.72 0.69 -6.41
C GLN A 123 10.60 1.50 -7.71
N ALA A 124 9.43 1.46 -8.36
CA ALA A 124 9.16 2.25 -9.56
C ALA A 124 9.32 3.76 -9.31
N VAL A 125 8.81 4.26 -8.17
CA VAL A 125 9.02 5.65 -7.76
C VAL A 125 10.50 5.97 -7.56
N ARG A 126 11.24 5.08 -6.89
CA ARG A 126 12.67 5.27 -6.64
C ARG A 126 13.49 5.31 -7.92
N ASP A 127 13.26 4.38 -8.83
CA ASP A 127 14.06 4.25 -10.05
C ASP A 127 13.75 5.32 -11.07
N TYR A 128 12.46 5.65 -11.29
CA TYR A 128 12.09 6.85 -12.04
C TYR A 128 12.71 8.10 -11.42
N GLY A 129 12.60 8.27 -10.10
CA GLY A 129 13.08 9.47 -9.42
C GLY A 129 14.59 9.70 -9.60
N LYS A 130 15.40 8.63 -9.57
CA LYS A 130 16.84 8.69 -9.89
C LYS A 130 17.07 9.15 -11.32
N ALA A 131 16.38 8.56 -12.29
CA ALA A 131 16.52 8.91 -13.71
C ALA A 131 16.08 10.36 -13.99
N CYS A 132 15.02 10.81 -13.34
CA CYS A 132 14.54 12.19 -13.44
C CYS A 132 15.54 13.20 -12.85
N ILE A 133 16.16 12.88 -11.70
CA ILE A 133 17.19 13.76 -11.11
C ILE A 133 18.41 13.84 -12.04
N ASP A 134 18.85 12.72 -12.62
CA ASP A 134 19.93 12.71 -13.60
C ASP A 134 19.61 13.62 -14.81
N TYR A 135 18.41 13.47 -15.38
CA TYR A 135 17.94 14.31 -16.47
C TYR A 135 17.89 15.79 -16.08
N SER A 136 17.31 16.12 -14.92
CA SER A 136 17.24 17.49 -14.41
C SER A 136 18.63 18.12 -14.33
N ASN A 137 19.59 17.45 -13.70
CA ASN A 137 20.97 17.93 -13.57
C ASN A 137 21.63 18.14 -14.93
N ARG A 138 21.50 17.18 -15.85
CA ARG A 138 22.08 17.26 -17.20
C ARG A 138 21.43 18.36 -18.03
N SER A 139 20.11 18.54 -17.92
CA SER A 139 19.35 19.53 -18.67
C SER A 139 19.75 20.98 -18.38
N MET A 140 20.37 21.24 -17.23
CA MET A 140 20.90 22.56 -16.87
C MET A 140 22.29 22.84 -17.45
N MET A 141 23.01 21.80 -17.87
CA MET A 141 24.39 21.89 -18.36
C MET A 141 24.49 21.66 -19.88
N ASP A 142 23.58 20.87 -20.43
CA ASP A 142 23.55 20.50 -21.84
C ASP A 142 22.50 21.32 -22.60
N ALA A 143 22.96 22.22 -23.49
CA ALA A 143 22.09 23.06 -24.30
C ALA A 143 21.23 22.29 -25.32
N ALA A 144 21.51 21.00 -25.56
CA ALA A 144 20.68 20.14 -26.40
C ALA A 144 19.43 19.60 -25.68
N LEU A 145 19.39 19.71 -24.35
CA LEU A 145 18.27 19.24 -23.52
C LEU A 145 17.37 20.41 -23.12
N THR A 146 16.07 20.12 -22.96
CA THR A 146 15.12 21.08 -22.41
C THR A 146 15.32 21.16 -20.89
N PRO A 147 15.67 22.34 -20.31
CA PRO A 147 15.84 22.50 -18.88
C PRO A 147 14.61 22.05 -18.09
N TYR A 148 14.84 21.33 -16.99
CA TYR A 148 13.79 20.86 -16.10
C TYR A 148 14.16 21.04 -14.63
N ASP A 149 13.31 21.74 -13.88
CA ASP A 149 13.45 22.06 -12.45
C ASP A 149 12.26 21.57 -11.59
N GLY A 150 11.41 20.70 -12.16
CA GLY A 150 10.22 20.17 -11.49
C GLY A 150 10.49 19.02 -10.50
N ALA A 151 9.42 18.50 -9.91
CA ALA A 151 9.49 17.44 -8.91
C ALA A 151 9.71 16.04 -9.53
N CYS A 152 10.81 15.38 -9.17
CA CYS A 152 11.11 14.01 -9.61
C CYS A 152 10.46 12.91 -8.76
N TYR A 153 9.98 13.23 -7.57
CA TYR A 153 9.25 12.33 -6.69
C TYR A 153 7.82 12.85 -6.51
N PRO A 154 6.83 11.96 -6.27
CA PRO A 154 5.48 12.39 -5.94
C PRO A 154 5.51 13.35 -4.75
N THR A 155 4.94 14.53 -4.92
CA THR A 155 4.68 15.44 -3.80
C THR A 155 3.53 14.89 -2.97
N ALA A 156 3.59 15.05 -1.66
CA ALA A 156 2.52 14.65 -0.76
C ALA A 156 1.27 15.54 -1.00
N THR A 157 0.49 15.21 -2.02
CA THR A 157 -0.77 15.86 -2.33
C THR A 157 -1.77 14.80 -2.77
N GLY A 158 -2.64 14.42 -1.83
CA GLY A 158 -3.95 13.78 -2.07
C GLY A 158 -3.94 12.27 -2.22
#